data_AF-A0A2E2WTM8-F1
#
_entry.id   AF-A0A2E2WTM8-F1
#
_cell.length_a   1.000
_cell.length_b   1.000
_cell.length_c   1.000
_cell.angle_alpha   90.00
_cell.angle_beta   90.00
_cell.angle_gamma   90.00
#
_symmetry.space_group_name_H-M   'P 1'
#
loop_
_entity.id
_entity.type
_entity.pdbx_description
1 polymer ?
#
loop_
_entity_poly.entity_id
_entity_poly.type
_entity_poly.pdbx_seq_one_letter_code
_entity_poly.pdbx_strand_id
1 'polypeptide(L)' 'MREYIAAVIIIAFTSLSFWGMNQFGFQNNQHDILWAIGAGLAILITLLINVYIYFIVCKETPWEWQKKED' A
#
# COMPACT_ATOMS: atom_id res chain seq x y z
N MET A 1 -9.64 -15.96 -7.83
CA MET A 1 -8.60 -16.61 -7.00
C MET A 1 -7.33 -15.78 -6.86
N ARG A 2 -6.88 -15.03 -7.89
CA ARG A 2 -5.66 -14.21 -7.81
C ARG A 2 -5.83 -13.00 -6.90
N GLU A 3 -7.04 -12.48 -6.80
CA GLU A 3 -7.46 -11.37 -5.96
C GLU A 3 -7.29 -11.69 -4.47
N TYR A 4 -7.60 -12.93 -4.06
CA TYR A 4 -7.36 -13.40 -2.69
C TYR A 4 -5.87 -13.49 -2.36
N ILE A 5 -5.05 -13.93 -3.32
CA ILE A 5 -3.59 -13.96 -3.16
C ILE A 5 -3.04 -12.53 -3.06
N ALA A 6 -3.54 -11.61 -3.89
CA ALA A 6 -3.19 -10.20 -3.82
C ALA A 6 -3.54 -9.61 -2.45
N ALA A 7 -4.74 -9.87 -1.94
CA ALA A 7 -5.18 -9.42 -0.62
C ALA A 7 -4.27 -9.92 0.50
N VAL A 8 -3.86 -11.19 0.49
CA VAL A 8 -2.94 -11.75 1.50
C VAL A 8 -1.58 -11.04 1.46
N ILE A 9 -1.03 -10.81 0.26
CA ILE A 9 0.27 -10.12 0.10
C ILE A 9 0.16 -8.65 0.56
N ILE A 10 -0.93 -7.97 0.19
CA ILE A 10 -1.20 -6.58 0.60
C ILE A 10 -1.33 -6.46 2.11
N ILE A 11 -2.05 -7.38 2.77
CA ILE A 11 -2.21 -7.39 4.23
C ILE A 11 -0.85 -7.63 4.90
N ALA A 12 -0.07 -8.59 4.41
CA ALA A 12 1.26 -8.88 4.94
C ALA A 12 2.19 -7.66 4.82
N PHE A 13 2.25 -7.03 3.64
CA PHE A 13 3.06 -5.83 3.41
C PHE A 13 2.61 -4.65 4.27
N THR A 14 1.30 -4.39 4.32
CA THR A 14 0.73 -3.30 5.11
C THR A 14 1.04 -3.48 6.59
N SER A 15 0.92 -4.71 7.11
CA SER A 15 1.26 -5.03 8.50
C SER A 15 2.75 -4.81 8.80
N LEU A 16 3.63 -5.16 7.86
CA LEU A 16 5.07 -4.90 7.93
C LEU A 16 5.39 -3.41 7.97
N SER A 17 4.73 -2.61 7.11
CA SER A 17 4.89 -1.15 7.08
C SER A 17 4.45 -0.51 8.41
N PHE A 18 3.30 -0.91 8.96
CA PHE A 18 2.85 -0.41 10.27
C PHE A 18 3.75 -0.85 11.41
N TRP A 19 4.26 -2.08 11.38
CA TRP A 19 5.26 -2.53 12.34
C TRP A 19 6.53 -1.68 12.28
N GLY A 20 7.04 -1.40 11.07
CA GLY A 20 8.17 -0.50 10.85
C GLY A 20 7.91 0.89 11.42
N MET A 21 6.75 1.49 11.10
CA MET A 21 6.36 2.81 11.64
C MET A 21 6.33 2.82 13.18
N ASN A 22 5.86 1.75 13.81
CA ASN A 22 5.90 1.65 15.27
C ASN A 22 7.33 1.54 15.82
N GLN A 23 8.22 0.78 15.17
CA GLN A 23 9.63 0.70 15.56
C GLN A 23 10.36 2.04 15.43
N PHE A 24 10.04 2.83 14.40
CA PHE A 24 10.58 4.17 14.24
C PHE A 24 9.96 5.20 15.21
N GLY A 25 8.99 4.82 16.04
CA GLY A 25 8.44 5.68 17.09
C GLY A 25 7.46 6.74 16.60
N PHE A 26 6.80 6.52 15.45
CA PHE A 26 5.79 7.45 14.93
C PHE A 26 4.64 7.70 15.92
N GLN A 27 4.29 6.72 16.75
CA GLN A 27 3.30 6.89 17.82
C GLN A 27 3.78 7.75 18.99
N ASN A 28 5.09 7.82 19.24
CA ASN A 28 5.65 8.54 20.38
C ASN A 28 5.78 10.05 20.11
N ASN A 29 5.84 10.45 18.84
CA ASN A 29 6.08 11.84 18.41
C ASN A 29 4.87 12.47 17.70
N GLN A 30 3.65 12.08 18.05
CA GLN A 30 2.42 12.53 17.37
C GLN A 30 2.21 14.05 17.35
N HIS A 31 2.77 14.78 18.33
CA HIS A 31 2.66 16.23 18.42
C HIS A 31 3.71 16.98 17.57
N ASP A 32 4.70 16.27 17.02
CA ASP A 32 5.69 16.86 16.13
C ASP A 32 5.18 16.83 14.68
N ILE A 33 5.06 18.02 14.09
CA ILE A 33 4.56 18.23 12.72
C ILE A 33 5.42 17.45 11.70
N LEU A 34 6.73 17.38 11.90
CA LEU A 34 7.61 16.68 10.96
C LEU A 34 7.35 15.17 10.97
N TRP A 35 7.11 14.60 12.15
CA TRP A 35 6.72 13.21 12.32
C TRP A 35 5.32 12.93 11.75
N ALA A 36 4.36 13.83 11.94
CA ALA A 36 3.03 13.70 11.35
C ALA A 36 3.06 13.70 9.82
N ILE A 37 3.84 14.60 9.21
CA ILE A 37 4.04 14.65 7.76
C ILE A 37 4.74 13.38 7.27
N GLY A 38 5.80 12.94 7.97
CA GLY A 38 6.50 11.69 7.66
C GLY A 38 5.57 10.47 7.70
N ALA A 39 4.66 10.40 8.67
CA ALA A 39 3.69 9.32 8.80
C ALA A 39 2.72 9.31 7.61
N GLY A 40 2.19 10.48 7.27
CA GLY A 40 1.29 10.65 6.12
C GLY A 40 1.95 10.24 4.82
N LEU A 41 3.22 10.62 4.62
CA LEU A 41 4.00 10.29 3.43
C LEU A 41 4.30 8.77 3.35
N ALA A 42 4.63 8.14 4.47
CA ALA A 42 4.84 6.69 4.55
C ALA A 42 3.55 5.90 4.23
N ILE A 43 2.40 6.37 4.71
CA ILE A 43 1.10 5.76 4.39
C ILE A 43 0.77 5.92 2.90
N LEU A 44 1.02 7.10 2.32
CA LEU A 44 0.84 7.36 0.89
C LEU A 44 1.68 6.41 0.02
N ILE A 45 2.96 6.24 0.36
CA ILE A 45 3.84 5.30 -0.33
C ILE A 45 3.34 3.86 -0.18
N THR A 46 2.92 3.48 1.02
CA THR A 46 2.36 2.15 1.29
C THR A 46 1.11 1.88 0.44
N LEU A 47 0.23 2.87 0.29
CA LEU A 47 -0.95 2.78 -0.57
C LEU A 47 -0.56 2.56 -2.05
N LEU A 48 0.39 3.34 -2.57
CA LEU A 48 0.84 3.22 -3.96
C LEU A 48 1.45 1.84 -4.23
N ILE A 49 2.23 1.31 -3.28
CA ILE A 49 2.82 -0.03 -3.39
C ILE A 49 1.71 -1.10 -3.33
N ASN A 50 0.70 -0.96 -2.47
CA ASN A 50 -0.41 -1.91 -2.40
C ASN A 50 -1.17 -1.98 -3.73
N VAL A 51 -1.46 -0.83 -4.33
CA VAL A 51 -2.11 -0.75 -5.65
C VAL A 51 -1.21 -1.39 -6.73
N TYR A 52 0.09 -1.16 -6.68
CA TYR A 52 1.04 -1.78 -7.60
C TYR A 52 1.11 -3.31 -7.47
N ILE A 53 1.17 -3.81 -6.23
CA ILE A 53 1.13 -5.26 -5.92
C ILE A 53 -0.16 -5.88 -6.50
N TYR A 54 -1.29 -5.21 -6.30
CA TYR A 54 -2.57 -5.68 -6.84
C TYR A 54 -2.52 -5.83 -8.36
N PHE A 55 -2.05 -4.81 -9.08
CA PHE A 55 -1.93 -4.86 -10.54
C PHE A 55 -0.99 -5.97 -11.02
N ILE A 56 0.16 -6.17 -10.36
CA ILE A 56 1.09 -7.26 -10.69
C ILE A 56 0.44 -8.63 -10.51
N VAL A 57 -0.27 -8.84 -9.40
CA VAL A 57 -0.81 -10.16 -9.04
C VAL A 57 -2.05 -10.49 -9.89
N CYS A 58 -2.94 -9.51 -10.09
CA CYS A 58 -4.13 -9.69 -10.92
C CYS A 58 -3.79 -9.69 -12.42
N LYS A 59 -2.58 -9.26 -12.82
CA LYS A 59 -2.17 -9.06 -14.21
C LYS A 59 -3.13 -8.15 -14.99
N GLU A 60 -3.80 -7.26 -14.28
CA GLU A 60 -4.65 -6.24 -14.87
C GLU A 60 -3.79 -5.04 -15.21
N THR A 61 -3.91 -4.53 -16.43
CA THR A 61 -3.26 -3.27 -16.80
C THR A 61 -4.13 -2.10 -16.30
N PRO A 62 -3.56 -1.04 -15.70
CA PRO A 62 -4.33 0.08 -15.15
C PRO A 62 -5.22 0.84 -16.14
N TRP A 63 -5.08 0.60 -17.46
CA TRP A 63 -5.61 1.46 -18.51
C TRP A 63 -6.36 0.73 -19.63
N GLU A 64 -6.56 -0.59 -19.57
CA GLU A 64 -7.41 -1.29 -20.54
C GLU A 64 -8.90 -1.12 -20.18
N TRP A 65 -9.44 0.07 -20.45
CA TRP A 65 -10.89 0.26 -20.54
C TRP A 65 -11.39 -0.63 -21.68
N GLN A 66 -12.10 -1.71 -21.32
CA GLN A 66 -12.69 -2.75 -22.17
C GLN A 66 -12.26 -2.70 -23.64
N LYS A 67 -11.34 -3.60 -24.03
CA LYS A 67 -11.16 -3.94 -25.43
C LYS A 67 -12.55 -4.27 -25.98
N LYS A 68 -13.08 -3.40 -26.84
CA LYS A 68 -14.29 -3.70 -27.61
C LYS A 68 -14.01 -5.01 -28.33
N GLU A 69 -14.83 -6.03 -28.05
CA GLU A 69 -14.94 -7.18 -28.94
C GLU A 69 -15.42 -6.62 -30.28
N ASP A 70 -14.58 -6.76 -31.30
CA ASP A 70 -14.93 -6.48 -32.70
C ASP A 70 -16.02 -7.44 -33.19
#